data_AF-A0A7W9QJF4-F1
#
_entry.id   AF-A0A7W9QJF4-F1
#
_cell.length_a   1.000
_cell.length_b   1.000
_cell.length_c   1.000
_cell.angle_alpha   90.00
_cell.angle_beta   90.00
_cell.angle_gamma   90.00
#
_symmetry.space_group_name_H-M   'P 1'
#
loop_
_entity.id
_entity.type
_entity.pdbx_description
1 polymer ?
#
loop_
_entity_poly.entity_id
_entity_poly.type
_entity_poly.pdbx_seq_one_letter_code
_entity_poly.pdbx_strand_id
1 'polypeptide(L)'
;MSDLVGDARHLSPSAQEGLRLRAVAALVVGREREDVAAFFGVSLKAVDGWWAKWQAGGWEALVMRPRGKPVGVHQVLEEAEQAAVRQAVLDHLPCDVGLSGQLWTRRLIGELIAKLYRVRR
;
A
#
# COMPACT_ATOMS: atom_id res chain seq x y z
N MET A 1 -21.43 -23.45 8.99
CA MET A 1 -21.11 -22.42 10.01
C MET A 1 -20.09 -21.37 9.53
N SER A 2 -19.70 -21.33 8.24
CA SER A 2 -18.69 -20.38 7.73
C SER A 2 -19.21 -18.96 7.47
N ASP A 3 -20.52 -18.74 7.37
CA ASP A 3 -21.07 -17.45 6.89
C ASP A 3 -21.26 -16.37 7.97
N LEU A 4 -20.90 -16.65 9.23
CA LEU A 4 -20.96 -15.66 10.31
C LEU A 4 -19.65 -14.89 10.51
N VAL A 5 -18.55 -15.36 9.92
CA VAL A 5 -17.25 -14.68 9.94
C VAL A 5 -17.03 -14.09 8.56
N GLY A 6 -17.30 -12.78 8.42
CA GLY A 6 -17.08 -12.07 7.16
C GLY A 6 -15.66 -12.26 6.62
N ASP A 7 -15.50 -12.22 5.30
CA ASP A 7 -14.22 -12.45 4.63
C ASP A 7 -13.09 -11.61 5.25
N ALA A 8 -12.08 -12.27 5.79
CA ALA A 8 -10.94 -11.64 6.46
C ALA A 8 -10.22 -10.61 5.57
N ARG A 9 -10.34 -10.72 4.24
CA ARG A 9 -9.79 -9.77 3.27
C ARG A 9 -10.46 -8.40 3.31
N HIS A 10 -11.69 -8.32 3.84
CA HIS A 10 -12.46 -7.09 3.95
C HIS A 10 -12.28 -6.39 5.30
N LEU A 11 -11.56 -7.00 6.24
CA LEU A 11 -11.18 -6.38 7.50
C LEU A 11 -10.27 -5.16 7.27
N SER A 12 -10.33 -4.19 8.20
CA SER A 12 -9.38 -3.08 8.20
C SER A 12 -7.92 -3.58 8.30
N PRO A 13 -6.92 -2.82 7.82
CA PRO A 13 -5.52 -3.24 7.90
C PRO A 13 -5.06 -3.62 9.32
N SER A 14 -5.48 -2.86 10.33
CA SER A 14 -5.18 -3.15 11.74
C SER A 14 -5.88 -4.42 12.25
N ALA A 15 -7.13 -4.67 11.83
CA ALA A 15 -7.82 -5.91 12.16
C ALA A 15 -7.16 -7.13 11.50
N GLN A 16 -6.72 -7.04 10.24
CA GLN A 16 -5.96 -8.11 9.57
C GLN A 16 -4.60 -8.37 10.24
N GLU A 17 -3.95 -7.35 10.78
CA GLU A 17 -2.73 -7.51 11.58
C GLU A 17 -3.01 -8.22 12.89
N GLY A 18 -4.00 -7.77 13.67
CA GLY A 18 -4.37 -8.42 14.92
C GLY A 18 -4.79 -9.89 14.72
N LEU A 19 -5.43 -10.21 13.58
CA LEU A 19 -5.75 -11.59 13.20
C LEU A 19 -4.48 -12.43 13.01
N ARG A 20 -3.52 -11.92 12.23
CA ARG A 20 -2.23 -12.58 11.98
C ARG A 20 -1.44 -12.84 13.25
N LEU A 21 -1.35 -11.83 14.12
CA LEU A 21 -0.63 -11.92 15.39
C LEU A 21 -1.23 -12.99 16.31
N ARG A 22 -2.56 -13.01 16.45
CA ARG A 22 -3.24 -14.01 17.29
C ARG A 22 -3.15 -15.43 16.72
N ALA A 23 -3.27 -15.58 15.40
CA ALA A 23 -3.11 -16.86 14.73
C ALA A 23 -1.71 -17.44 14.96
N VAL A 24 -0.67 -16.63 14.79
CA VAL A 24 0.72 -17.09 15.05
C VAL A 24 0.97 -17.33 16.54
N ALA A 25 0.42 -16.51 17.44
CA ALA A 25 0.52 -16.77 18.89
C ALA A 25 -0.09 -18.12 19.27
N ALA A 26 -1.21 -18.51 18.66
CA ALA A 26 -1.81 -19.84 18.87
C ALA A 26 -0.88 -20.98 18.40
N LEU A 27 -0.19 -20.81 17.27
CA LEU A 27 0.80 -21.79 16.79
C LEU A 27 2.02 -21.87 17.71
N VAL A 28 2.51 -20.74 18.22
CA VAL A 28 3.65 -20.70 19.15
C VAL A 28 3.36 -21.48 20.43
N VAL A 29 2.12 -21.48 20.93
CA VAL A 29 1.72 -22.27 22.10
C VAL A 29 1.35 -23.73 21.76
N GLY A 30 1.62 -24.17 20.52
CA GLY A 30 1.47 -25.57 20.11
C GLY A 30 0.08 -25.97 19.60
N ARG A 31 -0.75 -25.02 19.15
CA ARG A 31 -1.99 -25.37 18.42
C ARG A 31 -1.68 -25.86 17.01
N GLU A 32 -2.46 -26.82 16.53
CA GLU A 32 -2.39 -27.32 15.16
C GLU A 32 -2.88 -26.27 14.16
N ARG A 33 -2.32 -26.30 12.94
CA ARG A 33 -2.57 -25.26 11.93
C ARG A 33 -4.00 -25.29 11.42
N GLU A 34 -4.56 -26.49 11.29
CA GLU A 34 -5.93 -26.75 10.87
C GLU A 34 -6.93 -26.17 11.87
N ASP A 35 -6.67 -26.37 13.17
CA ASP A 35 -7.49 -25.81 14.25
C ASP A 35 -7.44 -24.29 14.26
N VAL A 36 -6.26 -23.71 14.09
CA VAL A 36 -6.08 -22.25 13.99
C VAL A 36 -6.82 -21.70 12.78
N ALA A 37 -6.70 -22.34 11.62
CA ALA A 37 -7.40 -21.93 10.40
C ALA A 37 -8.94 -21.96 10.58
N ALA A 38 -9.46 -23.04 11.16
CA ALA A 38 -10.88 -23.19 11.44
C ALA A 38 -11.38 -22.16 12.48
N PHE A 39 -10.64 -21.98 13.59
CA PHE A 39 -11.00 -21.06 14.66
C PHE A 39 -11.06 -19.60 14.20
N PHE A 40 -10.12 -19.18 13.35
CA PHE A 40 -10.07 -17.82 12.83
C PHE A 40 -10.83 -17.63 11.50
N GLY A 41 -11.44 -18.68 10.95
CA GLY A 41 -12.20 -18.61 9.69
C GLY A 41 -11.35 -18.24 8.48
N VAL A 42 -10.08 -18.69 8.44
CA VAL A 42 -9.13 -18.41 7.36
C VAL A 42 -8.63 -19.69 6.71
N SER A 43 -8.07 -19.58 5.50
CA SER A 43 -7.47 -20.75 4.84
C SER A 43 -6.20 -21.22 5.54
N LEU A 44 -5.95 -22.53 5.54
CA LEU A 44 -4.69 -23.13 6.02
C LEU A 44 -3.46 -22.49 5.36
N LYS A 45 -3.53 -22.23 4.04
CA LYS A 45 -2.48 -21.55 3.28
C LYS A 45 -2.15 -20.15 3.81
N ALA A 46 -3.14 -19.41 4.32
CA ALA A 46 -2.90 -18.12 4.94
C ALA A 46 -2.13 -18.27 6.26
N VAL A 47 -2.54 -19.24 7.09
CA VAL A 47 -1.85 -19.59 8.34
C VAL A 47 -0.40 -20.01 8.09
N ASP A 48 -0.16 -20.89 7.10
CA ASP A 48 1.19 -21.30 6.69
C ASP A 48 2.05 -20.12 6.26
N GLY A 49 1.49 -19.23 5.44
CA GLY A 49 2.18 -18.02 5.00
C GLY A 49 2.55 -17.09 6.15
N TRP A 50 1.70 -16.97 7.18
CA TRP A 50 2.00 -16.18 8.37
C TRP A 50 3.06 -16.84 9.25
N TRP A 51 2.97 -18.16 9.42
CA TRP A 51 3.96 -18.95 10.14
C TRP A 51 5.36 -18.81 9.53
N ALA A 52 5.48 -18.99 8.21
CA ALA A 52 6.74 -18.84 7.49
C ALA A 52 7.32 -17.41 7.64
N LYS A 53 6.47 -16.37 7.56
CA LYS A 53 6.91 -14.98 7.79
C LYS A 53 7.43 -14.75 9.20
N TRP A 54 6.74 -15.30 10.20
CA TRP A 54 7.17 -15.20 11.59
C TRP A 54 8.49 -15.95 11.83
N GLN A 55 8.66 -17.15 11.26
CA GLN A 55 9.93 -17.87 11.35
C GLN A 55 11.10 -17.09 10.72
N ALA A 56 10.84 -16.32 9.66
CA ALA A 56 11.87 -15.54 8.97
C ALA A 56 12.22 -14.21 9.65
N GLY A 57 11.30 -13.58 10.38
CA GLY A 57 11.51 -12.22 10.91
C GLY A 57 10.75 -11.87 12.18
N GLY A 58 10.31 -12.86 12.95
CA GLY A 58 9.65 -12.70 14.23
C GLY A 58 8.31 -11.96 14.17
N TRP A 59 7.94 -11.34 15.29
CA TRP A 59 6.68 -10.61 15.44
C TRP A 59 6.60 -9.37 14.53
N GLU A 60 7.72 -8.69 14.32
CA GLU A 60 7.81 -7.49 13.48
C GLU A 60 7.50 -7.79 12.01
N ALA A 61 7.78 -9.01 11.54
CA ALA A 61 7.44 -9.45 10.19
C ALA A 61 5.92 -9.60 9.95
N LEU A 62 5.12 -9.65 11.02
CA LEU A 62 3.66 -9.74 10.95
C LEU A 62 2.98 -8.37 11.00
N VAL A 63 3.68 -7.34 11.48
CA VAL A 63 3.17 -5.97 11.55
C VAL A 63 2.87 -5.43 10.14
N MET A 64 1.79 -4.68 10.02
CA MET A 64 1.35 -4.08 8.76
C MET A 64 2.37 -3.03 8.31
N ARG A 65 2.86 -3.19 7.07
CA ARG A 65 3.68 -2.17 6.41
C ARG A 65 2.80 -1.32 5.50
N PRO A 66 3.07 0.00 5.38
CA PRO A 66 2.34 0.87 4.47
C PRO A 66 2.17 0.22 3.09
N ARG A 67 0.93 0.12 2.62
CA ARG A 67 0.64 -0.40 1.29
C ARG A 67 1.01 0.64 0.23
N GLY A 68 1.50 0.20 -0.92
CA GLY A 68 1.89 1.06 -2.04
C GLY A 68 3.39 1.16 -2.23
N LYS A 69 3.81 1.93 -3.25
CA LYS A 69 5.24 2.21 -3.46
C LYS A 69 5.76 3.05 -2.29
N PRO A 70 6.91 2.71 -1.71
CA PRO A 70 7.51 3.56 -0.68
C PRO A 70 7.69 4.99 -1.20
N VAL A 71 7.57 5.97 -0.30
CA VAL A 71 7.89 7.37 -0.62
C VAL A 71 9.33 7.44 -1.12
N GLY A 72 9.56 8.22 -2.17
CA GLY A 72 10.86 8.34 -2.86
C GLY A 72 11.13 7.29 -3.95
N VAL A 73 10.46 6.13 -3.93
CA VAL A 73 10.70 5.08 -4.93
C VAL A 73 10.00 5.42 -6.26
N HIS A 74 10.79 5.59 -7.33
CA HIS A 74 10.33 6.11 -8.65
C HIS A 74 9.72 7.52 -8.61
N GLN A 75 10.07 8.32 -7.60
CA GLN A 75 9.87 9.76 -7.62
C GLN A 75 11.07 10.37 -8.32
N VAL A 76 10.84 11.10 -9.40
CA VAL A 76 11.91 11.71 -10.20
C VAL A 76 12.08 13.19 -9.88
N LEU A 77 11.12 13.75 -9.14
CA LEU A 77 11.14 15.14 -8.70
C LEU A 77 11.43 15.20 -7.20
N GLU A 78 12.30 16.11 -6.79
CA GLU A 78 12.50 16.46 -5.39
C GLU A 78 11.28 17.18 -4.81
N GLU A 79 11.19 17.28 -3.49
CA GLU A 79 10.04 17.88 -2.80
C GLU A 79 9.78 19.33 -3.24
N ALA A 80 10.83 20.13 -3.40
CA ALA A 80 10.74 21.50 -3.87
C ALA A 80 10.19 21.58 -5.31
N GLU A 81 10.61 20.66 -6.18
CA GLU A 81 10.16 20.59 -7.57
C GLU A 81 8.68 20.15 -7.64
N GLN A 82 8.27 19.21 -6.79
CA GLN A 82 6.86 18.80 -6.65
C GLN A 82 5.99 19.98 -6.19
N ALA A 83 6.45 20.75 -5.20
CA ALA A 83 5.76 21.93 -4.70
C ALA A 83 5.60 22.99 -5.80
N ALA A 84 6.66 23.24 -6.57
CA ALA A 84 6.62 24.19 -7.69
C ALA A 84 5.65 23.75 -8.80
N VAL A 85 5.62 22.46 -9.16
CA VAL A 85 4.63 21.93 -10.12
C VAL A 85 3.21 22.10 -9.60
N ARG A 86 2.98 21.78 -8.32
CA ARG A 86 1.67 21.96 -7.68
C ARG A 86 1.23 23.42 -7.72
N GLN A 87 2.14 24.34 -7.40
CA GLN A 87 1.85 25.77 -7.40
C GLN A 87 1.52 26.28 -8.81
N ALA A 88 2.29 25.87 -9.82
CA ALA A 88 2.01 26.21 -11.22
C ALA A 88 0.64 25.69 -11.69
N VAL A 89 0.22 24.50 -11.24
CA VAL A 89 -1.10 23.94 -11.56
C VAL A 89 -2.24 24.71 -10.87
N LEU A 90 -2.01 25.24 -9.67
CA LEU A 90 -3.00 26.02 -8.92
C LEU A 90 -3.14 27.45 -9.44
N ASP A 91 -2.03 28.07 -9.86
CA ASP A 91 -1.99 29.49 -10.24
C ASP A 91 -2.30 29.73 -11.71
N HIS A 92 -2.21 28.70 -12.56
CA HIS A 92 -2.27 28.85 -14.01
C HIS A 92 -3.15 27.80 -14.67
N LEU A 93 -3.73 28.16 -15.82
CA LEU A 93 -4.27 27.21 -16.79
C LEU A 93 -3.13 26.66 -17.67
N PRO A 94 -3.31 25.49 -18.31
CA PRO A 94 -2.28 24.95 -19.19
C PRO A 94 -1.89 25.91 -20.32
N CYS A 95 -2.84 26.68 -20.85
CA CYS A 95 -2.57 27.70 -21.87
C CYS A 95 -1.63 28.81 -21.41
N ASP A 96 -1.71 29.22 -20.14
CA ASP A 96 -0.91 30.32 -19.59
C ASP A 96 0.57 29.96 -19.52
N VAL A 97 0.87 28.66 -19.40
CA VAL A 97 2.23 28.12 -19.41
C VAL A 97 2.64 27.58 -20.79
N GLY A 98 1.88 27.89 -21.84
CA GLY A 98 2.18 27.55 -23.23
C GLY A 98 1.93 26.09 -23.59
N LEU A 99 0.95 25.44 -22.94
CA LEU A 99 0.51 24.09 -23.28
C LEU A 99 -0.86 24.10 -23.97
N SER A 100 -1.06 23.18 -24.92
CA SER A 100 -2.31 23.07 -25.69
C SER A 100 -3.40 22.33 -24.90
N GLY A 101 -4.17 23.08 -24.12
CA GLY A 101 -5.37 22.60 -23.42
C GLY A 101 -5.95 23.66 -22.47
N GLN A 102 -7.25 23.54 -22.15
CA GLN A 102 -7.93 24.42 -21.20
C GLN A 102 -7.98 23.87 -19.77
N LEU A 103 -7.81 22.55 -19.60
CA LEU A 103 -7.88 21.89 -18.29
C LEU A 103 -6.62 21.07 -18.06
N TRP A 104 -6.18 21.01 -16.81
CA TRP A 104 -5.08 20.14 -16.41
C TRP A 104 -5.45 18.67 -16.62
N THR A 105 -4.70 18.00 -17.46
CA THR A 105 -4.75 16.55 -17.63
C THR A 105 -3.42 15.94 -17.22
N ARG A 106 -3.41 14.64 -16.91
CA ARG A 106 -2.18 13.92 -16.57
C ARG A 106 -1.08 14.08 -17.65
N ARG A 107 -1.47 14.10 -18.93
CA ARG A 107 -0.54 14.35 -20.05
C ARG A 107 0.09 15.73 -19.95
N LEU A 108 -0.73 16.77 -19.79
CA LEU A 108 -0.27 18.16 -19.71
C LEU A 108 0.57 18.42 -18.46
N ILE A 109 0.27 17.77 -17.34
CA ILE A 109 1.13 17.82 -16.15
C ILE A 109 2.49 17.18 -16.46
N GLY A 110 2.52 16.06 -17.19
CA GLY A 110 3.77 15.44 -17.64
C GLY A 110 4.58 16.36 -18.56
N GLU A 111 3.93 17.07 -19.47
CA GLU A 111 4.57 18.07 -20.35
C GLU A 111 5.10 19.26 -19.56
N LEU A 112 4.35 19.76 -18.57
CA LEU A 112 4.81 20.81 -17.66
C LEU A 112 6.08 20.37 -16.91
N ILE A 113 6.08 19.16 -16.35
CA ILE A 113 7.25 18.59 -15.65
C ILE A 113 8.45 18.48 -16.58
N ALA A 114 8.25 17.97 -17.80
CA ALA A 114 9.32 17.86 -18.79
C ALA A 114 9.85 19.24 -19.21
N LYS A 115 8.98 20.26 -19.30
CA LYS A 115 9.35 21.63 -19.63
C LYS A 115 10.19 22.28 -18.52
N LEU A 116 9.82 22.07 -17.26
CA LEU A 116 10.52 22.67 -16.11
C LEU A 116 11.82 21.97 -15.76
N TYR A 117 11.84 20.63 -15.77
CA TYR A 117 12.94 19.84 -15.18
C TYR A 117 13.65 18.92 -16.17
N ARG A 118 13.22 18.89 -17.45
CA ARG A 118 13.77 18.01 -18.50
C ARG A 118 13.71 16.51 -18.16
N VAL A 119 12.87 16.16 -17.20
CA VAL A 119 12.59 14.79 -16.83
C VAL A 119 11.55 14.20 -17.78
N ARG A 120 11.85 13.04 -18.36
CA ARG A 120 10.90 12.27 -19.16
C ARG A 120 10.63 10.96 -18.43
N ARG A 121 9.36 10.67 -18.13
CA ARG A 121 8.95 9.47 -17.41
C ARG A 121 8.67 8.32 -18.37
#